data_AF-A0AAN7CC14-F1
#
_entry.id   AF-A0AAN7CC14-F1
#
_cell.length_a   1.000
_cell.length_b   1.000
_cell.length_c   1.000
_cell.angle_alpha   90.00
_cell.angle_beta   90.00
_cell.angle_gamma   90.00
#
_symmetry.space_group_name_H-M   'P 1'
#
loop_
_entity.id
_entity.type
_entity.pdbx_description
1 polymer ?
#
loop_
_entity_poly.entity_id
_entity_poly.type
_entity_poly.pdbx_seq_one_letter_code
_entity_poly.pdbx_strand_id
1 'polypeptide(L)'
;MQEATVQSAYVGAALVHGRNQVLSYIGKPDPANHAHVVTFTTDETNLNFFAYYASPSTAEDGTLEYHQVHITSTNLRNSFQKFRKGYNQLRNLQVDAKASSDGMCDRLKAYWRKHGGAGTLAPIDGRAPLPVAEEAPGTPQSAGAEEDEIGFEAAEQHNQLTPAAS
;
A
#
# COMPACT_ATOMS: atom_id res chain seq x y z
N MET A 1 18.95 1.75 -8.83
CA MET A 1 17.64 1.37 -9.42
C MET A 1 17.30 -0.12 -9.27
N GLN A 2 18.21 -1.04 -9.58
CA GLN A 2 17.90 -2.48 -9.50
C GLN A 2 17.42 -2.94 -8.12
N GLU A 3 18.07 -2.49 -7.04
CA GLU A 3 17.65 -2.81 -5.66
C GLU A 3 16.24 -2.31 -5.33
N ALA A 4 15.91 -1.06 -5.69
CA ALA A 4 14.57 -0.50 -5.48
C ALA A 4 13.50 -1.29 -6.26
N THR A 5 13.80 -1.71 -7.48
CA THR A 5 12.92 -2.55 -8.29
C THR A 5 12.70 -3.92 -7.64
N VAL A 6 13.76 -4.56 -7.13
CA VAL A 6 13.66 -5.85 -6.43
C VAL A 6 12.83 -5.71 -5.14
N GLN A 7 13.09 -4.66 -4.36
CA GLN A 7 12.30 -4.39 -3.15
C GLN A 7 10.82 -4.15 -3.49
N SER A 8 10.56 -3.39 -4.55
CA SER A 8 9.20 -3.18 -5.06
C SER A 8 8.54 -4.50 -5.45
N ALA A 9 9.29 -5.44 -6.03
CA ALA A 9 8.79 -6.76 -6.39
C ALA A 9 8.30 -7.55 -5.17
N TYR A 10 9.12 -7.59 -4.11
CA TYR A 10 8.76 -8.26 -2.87
C TYR A 10 7.56 -7.61 -2.18
N VAL A 11 7.55 -6.27 -2.08
CA VAL A 11 6.43 -5.53 -1.48
C VAL A 11 5.15 -5.74 -2.28
N GLY A 12 5.20 -5.61 -3.61
CA GLY A 12 4.06 -5.82 -4.47
C GLY A 12 3.50 -7.25 -4.38
N ALA A 13 4.36 -8.26 -4.38
CA ALA A 13 3.96 -9.66 -4.20
C ALA A 13 3.29 -9.90 -2.84
N ALA A 14 3.84 -9.37 -1.75
CA ALA A 14 3.26 -9.48 -0.42
C ALA A 14 1.87 -8.82 -0.33
N LEU A 15 1.69 -7.66 -0.96
CA LEU A 15 0.40 -6.98 -1.02
C LEU A 15 -0.64 -7.78 -1.82
N VAL A 16 -0.27 -8.34 -2.97
CA VAL A 16 -1.16 -9.22 -3.76
C VAL A 16 -1.52 -10.46 -2.95
N HIS A 17 -0.56 -11.09 -2.28
CA HIS A 17 -0.78 -12.25 -1.44
C HIS A 17 -1.80 -11.95 -0.32
N GLY A 18 -1.56 -10.90 0.49
CA GLY A 18 -2.46 -10.53 1.58
C GLY A 18 -3.87 -10.20 1.09
N ARG A 19 -3.98 -9.49 -0.04
CA ARG A 19 -5.25 -9.16 -0.68
C ARG A 19 -6.01 -10.43 -1.11
N ASN A 20 -5.32 -11.38 -1.74
CA ASN A 20 -5.91 -12.64 -2.18
C ASN A 20 -6.35 -13.52 -1.01
N GLN A 21 -5.57 -13.55 0.08
CA GLN A 21 -5.95 -14.26 1.31
C GLN A 21 -7.27 -13.72 1.89
N VAL A 22 -7.39 -12.39 2.01
CA VAL A 22 -8.63 -11.76 2.51
C VAL A 22 -9.81 -12.06 1.58
N LEU A 23 -9.61 -11.97 0.27
CA LEU A 23 -10.67 -12.22 -0.70
C LEU A 23 -11.13 -13.67 -0.76
N SER A 24 -10.19 -14.61 -0.67
CA SER A 24 -10.48 -16.03 -0.56
C SER A 24 -11.29 -16.32 0.71
N TYR A 25 -10.87 -15.74 1.85
CA TYR A 25 -11.55 -15.88 3.13
C TYR A 25 -13.01 -15.42 3.09
N ILE A 26 -13.31 -14.30 2.42
CA ILE A 26 -14.69 -13.81 2.27
C ILE A 26 -15.45 -14.42 1.08
N GLY A 27 -14.90 -15.46 0.43
CA GLY A 27 -15.53 -16.21 -0.65
C GLY A 27 -15.66 -15.45 -1.97
N LYS A 28 -14.81 -14.45 -2.21
CA LYS A 28 -14.84 -13.60 -3.41
C LYS A 28 -13.42 -13.41 -3.95
N PRO A 29 -12.73 -14.46 -4.43
CA PRO A 29 -11.36 -14.37 -4.93
C PRO A 29 -11.27 -13.44 -6.14
N ASP A 30 -10.10 -12.83 -6.33
CA ASP A 30 -9.82 -12.10 -7.57
C ASP A 30 -9.71 -13.04 -8.76
N PRO A 31 -10.06 -12.58 -9.97
CA PRO A 31 -9.70 -13.30 -11.19
C PRO A 31 -8.17 -13.36 -11.34
N ALA A 32 -7.67 -14.51 -11.79
CA ALA A 32 -6.27 -14.66 -12.16
C ALA A 32 -5.89 -13.65 -13.25
N ASN A 33 -4.60 -13.26 -13.28
CA ASN A 33 -4.04 -12.33 -14.28
C ASN A 33 -4.62 -10.91 -14.23
N HIS A 34 -5.20 -10.50 -13.11
CA HIS A 34 -5.71 -9.14 -12.93
C HIS A 34 -4.89 -8.36 -11.91
N ALA A 35 -4.42 -7.18 -12.32
CA ALA A 35 -3.61 -6.33 -11.46
C ALA A 35 -4.48 -5.38 -10.64
N HIS A 36 -4.40 -5.49 -9.32
CA HIS A 36 -5.09 -4.60 -8.37
C HIS A 36 -4.15 -3.84 -7.45
N VAL A 37 -2.87 -4.18 -7.47
CA VAL A 37 -1.83 -3.54 -6.68
C VAL A 37 -0.89 -2.82 -7.62
N VAL A 38 -0.61 -1.56 -7.30
CA VAL A 38 0.39 -0.75 -7.98
C VAL A 38 1.37 -0.24 -6.94
N THR A 39 2.66 -0.31 -7.23
CA THR A 39 3.71 0.33 -6.44
C THR A 39 4.49 1.31 -7.32
N PHE A 40 5.38 2.08 -6.70
CA PHE A 40 6.30 2.93 -7.40
C PHE A 40 7.70 2.86 -6.81
N THR A 41 8.69 3.22 -7.63
CA THR A 41 10.08 3.45 -7.20
C THR A 41 10.59 4.76 -7.79
N THR A 42 11.62 5.33 -7.18
CA THR A 42 12.25 6.56 -7.67
C THR A 42 13.77 6.48 -7.54
N ASP A 43 14.50 7.00 -8.53
CA ASP A 43 15.94 7.34 -8.46
C ASP A 43 16.14 8.86 -8.38
N GLU A 44 15.15 9.59 -7.87
CA GLU A 44 15.08 11.06 -7.82
C GLU A 44 15.02 11.75 -9.19
N THR A 45 15.18 10.99 -10.28
CA THR A 45 15.07 11.48 -11.66
C THR A 45 13.80 10.97 -12.32
N ASN A 46 13.44 9.71 -12.10
CA ASN A 46 12.31 9.03 -12.70
C ASN A 46 11.43 8.43 -11.61
N LEU A 47 10.13 8.66 -11.75
CA LEU A 47 9.11 7.94 -11.00
C LEU A 47 8.61 6.76 -11.86
N ASN A 48 8.87 5.54 -11.42
CA ASN A 48 8.54 4.31 -12.15
C ASN A 48 7.40 3.58 -11.45
N PHE A 49 6.37 3.20 -12.18
CA PHE A 49 5.19 2.51 -11.66
C PHE A 49 5.15 1.06 -12.12
N PHE A 50 4.76 0.17 -11.20
CA PHE A 50 4.68 -1.25 -11.44
C PHE A 50 3.31 -1.80 -11.03
N ALA A 51 2.73 -2.65 -11.86
CA ALA A 51 1.51 -3.41 -11.59
C ALA A 51 1.86 -4.82 -11.11
N TYR A 52 1.04 -5.35 -10.21
CA TYR A 52 1.21 -6.68 -9.65
C TYR A 52 -0.06 -7.50 -9.74
N TYR A 53 0.11 -8.76 -10.14
CA TYR A 53 -0.96 -9.75 -10.17
C TYR A 53 -0.41 -11.13 -9.83
N ALA A 54 -1.32 -12.03 -9.44
CA ALA A 54 -1.02 -13.45 -9.26
C ALA A 54 -1.60 -14.26 -10.43
N SER A 55 -0.88 -15.31 -10.81
CA SER A 55 -1.36 -16.30 -11.77
C SER A 55 -1.04 -17.72 -11.27
N PRO A 56 -1.82 -18.74 -11.65
CA PRO A 56 -1.45 -20.12 -11.42
C PRO A 56 -0.09 -20.41 -12.07
N SER A 57 0.80 -21.09 -11.36
CA SER A 57 2.06 -21.54 -11.92
C SER A 57 1.79 -22.46 -13.12
N THR A 58 2.72 -22.42 -14.06
CA THR A 58 2.76 -23.38 -15.18
C THR A 58 3.21 -24.77 -14.75
N ALA A 59 3.76 -24.90 -13.53
CA ALA A 59 4.02 -26.18 -12.89
C ALA A 59 2.71 -26.81 -12.39
N GLU A 60 2.60 -28.14 -12.45
CA GLU A 60 1.41 -28.90 -12.01
C GLU A 60 1.22 -28.94 -10.49
N ASP A 61 1.95 -28.13 -9.73
CA ASP A 61 1.95 -28.12 -8.27
C ASP A 61 0.84 -27.23 -7.65
N GLY A 62 0.13 -26.47 -8.49
CA GLY A 62 -0.91 -25.55 -8.03
C GLY A 62 -0.37 -24.33 -7.28
N THR A 63 0.93 -24.07 -7.36
CA THR A 63 1.56 -22.90 -6.74
C THR A 63 1.13 -21.61 -7.45
N LEU A 64 1.08 -20.49 -6.74
CA LEU A 64 0.84 -19.17 -7.33
C LEU A 64 2.16 -18.46 -7.65
N GLU A 65 2.26 -17.93 -8.86
CA GLU A 65 3.33 -17.02 -9.28
C GLU A 65 2.88 -15.56 -9.15
N TYR A 66 3.77 -14.70 -8.68
CA TYR A 66 3.55 -13.26 -8.56
C TYR A 66 4.34 -12.54 -9.64
N HIS A 67 3.67 -11.71 -10.42
CA HIS A 67 4.26 -11.01 -11.55
C HIS A 67 4.34 -9.52 -11.27
N GLN A 68 5.48 -8.94 -11.62
CA GLN A 68 5.69 -7.49 -11.67
C GLN A 68 5.73 -7.04 -13.12
N VAL A 69 4.94 -6.03 -13.47
CA VAL A 69 4.94 -5.42 -14.81
C VAL A 69 5.22 -3.94 -14.70
N HIS A 70 6.24 -3.45 -15.40
CA HIS A 70 6.50 -2.01 -15.52
C HIS A 70 5.42 -1.37 -16.39
N ILE A 71 4.65 -0.43 -15.83
CA ILE A 71 3.53 0.22 -16.52
C ILE A 71 4.00 1.48 -17.24
N THR A 72 4.68 2.36 -16.50
CA THR A 72 5.10 3.67 -16.99
C THR A 72 6.18 4.28 -16.13
N SER A 73 6.93 5.21 -16.72
CA SER A 73 7.95 5.99 -16.05
C SER A 73 7.84 7.46 -16.44
N THR A 74 7.99 8.35 -15.46
CA THR A 74 7.94 9.81 -15.66
C THR A 74 9.21 10.45 -15.13
N ASN A 75 9.96 11.13 -15.99
CA ASN A 75 11.09 11.94 -15.58
C ASN A 75 10.63 13.24 -14.90
N LEU A 76 11.04 13.42 -13.65
CA LEU A 76 10.66 14.53 -12.77
C LEU A 76 11.52 15.78 -12.96
N ARG A 77 12.71 15.66 -13.56
CA ARG A 77 13.69 16.76 -13.70
C ARG A 77 13.65 17.45 -15.08
N ASN A 78 13.07 16.81 -16.10
CA ASN A 78 13.10 17.30 -17.47
C ASN A 78 12.25 18.57 -17.69
N SER A 79 11.06 18.65 -17.08
CA SER A 79 10.21 19.85 -17.18
C SER A 79 9.17 19.89 -16.07
N PHE A 80 8.71 21.09 -15.73
CA PHE A 80 7.63 21.30 -14.75
C PHE A 80 6.34 20.57 -15.14
N GLN A 81 6.02 20.49 -16.44
CA GLN A 81 4.85 19.76 -16.92
C GLN A 81 4.96 18.26 -16.64
N LYS A 82 6.13 17.65 -16.87
CA LYS A 82 6.36 16.23 -16.57
C LYS A 82 6.35 15.97 -15.06
N PHE A 83 6.94 16.87 -14.27
CA PHE A 83 6.84 16.82 -12.82
C PHE A 83 5.38 16.81 -12.34
N ARG A 84 4.57 17.79 -12.78
CA ARG A 84 3.15 17.89 -12.41
C ARG A 84 2.35 16.66 -12.84
N LYS A 85 2.65 16.11 -14.02
CA LYS A 85 2.04 14.86 -14.49
C LYS A 85 2.38 13.68 -13.56
N GLY A 86 3.65 13.48 -13.24
CA GLY A 86 4.08 12.40 -12.35
C GLY A 86 3.50 12.53 -10.94
N TYR A 87 3.47 13.75 -10.40
CA TYR A 87 2.84 14.06 -9.11
C TYR A 87 1.34 13.71 -9.12
N ASN A 88 0.60 14.13 -10.16
CA ASN A 88 -0.83 13.83 -10.27
C ASN A 88 -1.08 12.32 -10.41
N GLN A 89 -0.25 11.61 -11.17
CA GLN A 89 -0.36 10.14 -11.28
C GLN A 89 -0.19 9.46 -9.92
N LEU A 90 0.84 9.85 -9.15
CA LEU A 90 1.07 9.32 -7.81
C LEU A 90 -0.10 9.61 -6.88
N ARG A 91 -0.60 10.85 -6.89
CA ARG A 91 -1.73 11.27 -6.05
C ARG A 91 -2.99 10.47 -6.37
N ASN A 92 -3.31 10.28 -7.65
CA ASN A 92 -4.48 9.51 -8.07
C ASN A 92 -4.38 8.05 -7.61
N LEU A 93 -3.22 7.41 -7.82
CA LEU A 93 -2.98 6.03 -7.38
C LEU A 93 -3.07 5.88 -5.86
N GLN A 94 -2.61 6.88 -5.08
CA GLN A 94 -2.77 6.87 -3.63
C GLN A 94 -4.25 6.99 -3.20
N VAL A 95 -5.04 7.81 -3.89
CA VAL A 95 -6.49 7.93 -3.64
C VAL A 95 -7.18 6.61 -3.96
N ASP A 96 -6.89 6.02 -5.12
CA ASP A 96 -7.44 4.73 -5.53
C ASP A 96 -7.05 3.60 -4.56
N ALA A 97 -5.78 3.56 -4.13
CA ALA A 97 -5.29 2.60 -3.15
C ALA A 97 -6.00 2.74 -1.80
N LYS A 98 -6.21 3.98 -1.33
CA LYS A 98 -6.97 4.23 -0.10
C LYS A 98 -8.41 3.76 -0.21
N ALA A 99 -9.10 4.12 -1.30
CA ALA A 99 -10.48 3.69 -1.53
C ALA A 99 -10.61 2.15 -1.59
N SER A 100 -9.65 1.50 -2.25
CA SER A 100 -9.58 0.03 -2.34
C SER A 100 -9.37 -0.61 -0.96
N SER A 101 -8.45 -0.06 -0.15
CA SER A 101 -8.20 -0.54 1.21
C SER A 101 -9.41 -0.35 2.13
N ASP A 102 -10.01 0.84 2.12
CA ASP A 102 -11.19 1.15 2.94
C ASP A 102 -12.35 0.21 2.56
N GLY A 103 -12.60 0.01 1.25
CA GLY A 103 -13.60 -0.94 0.76
C GLY A 103 -13.31 -2.39 1.16
N MET A 104 -12.05 -2.82 1.20
CA MET A 104 -11.67 -4.15 1.68
C MET A 104 -11.96 -4.31 3.18
N CYS A 105 -11.60 -3.32 3.99
CA CYS A 105 -11.89 -3.31 5.42
C CYS A 105 -13.40 -3.38 5.70
N ASP A 106 -14.20 -2.60 4.97
CA ASP A 106 -15.65 -2.60 5.13
C ASP A 106 -16.28 -3.95 4.74
N ARG A 107 -15.79 -4.57 3.65
CA ARG A 107 -16.20 -5.92 3.26
C ARG A 107 -15.88 -6.94 4.34
N LEU A 108 -14.69 -6.87 4.94
CA LEU A 108 -14.28 -7.79 6.00
C LEU A 108 -15.13 -7.60 7.27
N LYS A 109 -15.37 -6.36 7.70
CA LYS A 109 -16.27 -6.04 8.82
C LYS A 109 -17.68 -6.55 8.57
N ALA A 110 -18.20 -6.37 7.36
CA ALA A 110 -19.54 -6.83 6.97
C ALA A 110 -19.63 -8.36 6.97
N TYR A 111 -18.60 -9.05 6.45
CA TYR A 111 -18.50 -10.51 6.51
C TYR A 111 -18.50 -11.00 7.96
N TRP A 112 -17.66 -10.41 8.82
CA TRP A 112 -17.57 -10.79 10.22
C TRP A 112 -18.88 -10.55 10.98
N ARG A 113 -19.58 -9.44 10.76
CA ARG A 113 -20.90 -9.21 11.38
C ARG A 113 -21.95 -10.24 10.97
N LYS A 114 -21.90 -10.73 9.72
CA LYS A 114 -22.82 -11.75 9.20
C LYS A 114 -22.51 -13.15 9.71
N HIS A 115 -21.23 -13.47 9.90
CA HIS A 115 -20.77 -14.83 10.19
C HIS A 115 -20.22 -15.03 11.62
N GLY A 116 -20.04 -13.96 12.40
CA GLY A 116 -19.30 -13.96 13.67
C GLY A 116 -20.01 -13.24 14.83
N GLY A 117 -21.29 -12.90 14.69
CA GLY A 117 -22.13 -12.47 15.82
C GLY A 117 -22.55 -13.60 16.77
N ALA A 118 -22.45 -14.86 16.34
CA ALA A 118 -22.69 -16.05 17.14
C ALA A 118 -21.98 -17.27 16.52
N GLY A 119 -20.84 -17.67 17.08
CA GLY A 119 -20.29 -19.01 16.89
C GLY A 119 -19.06 -19.14 15.98
N THR A 120 -17.95 -19.48 16.63
CA THR A 120 -16.82 -20.26 16.10
C THR A 120 -15.95 -19.59 15.04
N LEU A 121 -14.93 -18.87 15.53
CA LEU A 121 -13.70 -18.65 14.77
C LEU A 121 -13.05 -20.02 14.50
N ALA A 122 -13.10 -20.49 13.25
CA ALA A 122 -12.20 -21.56 12.83
C ALA A 122 -10.77 -20.99 12.77
N PRO A 123 -9.76 -21.68 13.32
CA PRO A 123 -8.37 -21.24 13.25
C PRO A 123 -7.93 -21.07 11.78
N ILE A 124 -7.25 -19.97 11.48
CA ILE A 124 -6.81 -19.59 10.13
C ILE A 124 -5.73 -20.52 9.56
N ASP A 125 -5.15 -21.36 10.40
CA ASP A 125 -4.43 -22.58 10.04
C ASP A 125 -4.40 -23.40 11.33
N GLY A 126 -4.29 -24.73 11.28
CA GLY A 126 -4.31 -25.63 12.46
C GLY A 126 -3.20 -25.43 13.50
N ARG A 127 -2.60 -24.24 13.62
CA ARG A 127 -1.70 -23.84 14.68
C ARG A 127 -2.52 -23.41 15.90
N ALA A 128 -2.38 -24.18 16.98
CA ALA A 128 -2.93 -23.86 18.29
C ALA A 128 -2.63 -22.39 18.68
N PRO A 129 -3.54 -21.71 19.39
CA PRO A 129 -3.25 -20.39 19.94
C PRO A 129 -1.95 -20.47 20.75
N LEU A 130 -1.00 -19.59 20.42
CA LEU A 130 0.20 -19.45 21.23
C LEU A 130 -0.24 -19.16 22.67
N PRO A 131 0.35 -19.82 23.68
CA PRO A 131 -0.03 -19.58 25.07
C PRO A 131 0.17 -18.09 25.37
N VAL A 132 -0.91 -17.46 25.82
CA VAL A 132 -0.88 -16.11 26.38
C VAL A 132 0.15 -16.15 27.52
N ALA A 133 1.24 -15.40 27.35
CA ALA A 133 2.18 -15.17 28.43
C ALA A 133 1.42 -14.42 29.53
N GLU A 134 1.32 -15.06 30.69
CA GLU A 134 0.75 -14.53 31.91
C GLU A 134 1.47 -13.22 32.26
N GLU A 135 0.72 -12.12 32.39
CA GLU A 135 1.24 -10.81 32.79
C GLU A 135 1.82 -10.90 34.22
N ALA A 136 3.11 -10.58 34.36
CA ALA A 136 3.69 -10.28 35.66
C ALA A 136 3.30 -8.85 36.08
N PRO A 137 2.93 -8.62 37.36
CA PRO A 137 2.41 -7.33 37.80
C PRO A 137 3.55 -6.34 38.04
N GLY A 138 3.42 -5.14 37.49
CA GLY A 138 4.37 -4.06 37.75
C GLY A 138 4.18 -2.84 36.85
N THR A 139 3.12 -2.07 37.10
CA THR A 139 3.00 -0.70 36.58
C THR A 139 4.12 0.18 37.14
N PRO A 140 4.61 1.14 36.36
CA PRO A 140 4.45 2.52 36.81
C PRO A 140 3.82 3.40 35.74
N GLN A 141 2.88 4.22 36.19
CA GLN A 141 2.34 5.37 35.46
C GLN A 141 3.45 6.36 35.13
N SER A 142 3.41 6.98 33.94
CA SER A 142 3.93 8.33 33.75
C SER A 142 3.27 9.03 32.56
N ALA A 143 2.58 10.12 32.91
CA ALA A 143 2.46 11.41 32.23
C ALA A 143 2.28 11.48 30.70
N GLY A 144 1.21 12.18 30.32
CA GLY A 144 0.99 12.61 28.94
C GLY A 144 2.06 13.59 28.42
N ALA A 145 2.18 13.61 27.10
CA ALA A 145 2.78 14.65 26.28
C ALA A 145 2.06 14.55 24.93
N GLU A 146 1.10 15.44 24.68
CA GLU A 146 1.25 16.60 23.78
C GLU A 146 1.45 16.18 22.32
N GLU A 147 0.36 16.35 21.55
CA GLU A 147 0.33 16.22 20.10
C GLU A 147 1.00 17.46 19.50
N ASP A 148 2.27 17.34 19.10
CA ASP A 148 2.91 18.38 18.30
C ASP A 148 2.39 18.32 16.86
N GLU A 149 1.50 19.26 16.55
CA GLU A 149 1.12 19.66 15.20
C GLU A 149 2.38 20.06 14.40
N ILE A 150 2.72 19.25 13.40
CA ILE A 150 3.79 19.59 12.45
C ILE A 150 3.24 20.63 11.47
N GLY A 151 3.33 21.90 11.85
CA GLY A 151 3.01 23.06 11.01
C GLY A 151 4.00 23.19 9.85
N PHE A 152 3.50 23.07 8.61
CA PHE A 152 4.26 23.48 7.43
C PHE A 152 4.20 25.00 7.32
N GLU A 153 5.25 25.67 7.78
CA GLU A 153 5.46 27.10 7.55
C GLU A 153 5.76 27.33 6.06
N ALA A 154 4.79 27.89 5.34
CA ALA A 154 4.97 28.33 3.97
C ALA A 154 5.85 29.59 3.98
N ALA A 155 7.12 29.45 3.62
CA ALA A 155 7.98 30.59 3.34
C ALA A 155 7.47 31.32 2.08
N GLU A 156 6.70 32.39 2.26
CA GLU A 156 6.40 33.38 1.22
C GLU A 156 7.69 34.10 0.82
N GLN A 157 8.30 33.69 -0.30
CA GLN A 157 9.29 34.54 -0.97
C GLN A 157 8.55 35.65 -1.74
N HIS A 158 8.42 36.79 -1.07
CA HIS A 158 8.17 38.09 -1.68
C HIS A 158 9.28 38.40 -2.69
N ASN A 159 9.02 38.18 -3.99
CA ASN A 159 9.91 38.61 -5.04
C ASN A 159 9.47 40.00 -5.53
N GLN A 160 10.10 41.05 -4.99
CA GLN A 160 9.87 42.41 -5.45
C GLN A 160 10.54 42.60 -6.82
N LEU A 161 9.72 42.78 -7.85
CA LEU A 161 10.16 43.19 -9.20
C LEU A 161 10.64 44.64 -9.15
N THR A 162 11.93 44.87 -9.34
CA THR A 162 12.49 46.18 -9.73
C THR A 162 12.02 46.56 -11.14
N PRO A 163 11.63 47.83 -11.39
CA PRO A 163 11.31 48.29 -12.74
C PRO A 163 12.57 48.47 -13.58
N ALA A 164 12.51 48.03 -14.83
CA ALA A 164 13.54 48.26 -15.82
C ALA A 164 13.55 49.74 -16.25
N ALA A 165 14.71 50.38 -16.17
CA ALA A 165 14.97 51.68 -16.78
C ALA A 165 15.61 51.48 -18.15
N SER A 166 14.92 51.92 -19.20
CA SER A 166 15.44 52.64 -20.39
C SER A 166 14.32 52.81 -21.41
#